data_AF-A0A1H1PJ73-F1
#
_entry.id   AF-A0A1H1PJ73-F1
#
_cell.length_a   1.000
_cell.length_b   1.000
_cell.length_c   1.000
_cell.angle_alpha   90.00
_cell.angle_beta   90.00
_cell.angle_gamma   90.00
#
_symmetry.space_group_name_H-M   'P 1'
#
loop_
_entity.id
_entity.type
_entity.pdbx_description
1 polymer ?
#
loop_
_entity_poly.entity_id
_entity_poly.type
_entity_poly.pdbx_seq_one_letter_code
_entity_poly.pdbx_strand_id
1 'polypeptide(L)'
;MHAPYPLHRRTALAAVMLSLVCLAGPSQAAGGAKVPDLLDLPARESVRAQHSLQLAVTRAGDRLVAVGERGAVLLSDDAGRSWRQASSVPVSVALTDVHFVSASHGWAVGHSGVVLASRDGGETWQRQLDGSQAAELIRDDAKRRVEAGEEGAAAALRSAEYLVSDGPDKPFLGVRFRDELRGYVVGAYGIALQTSDGGKSWQSLVGQIPNPRGKHLYQIQIDGNALLIAGEQGALFRSVDAGASFAELRTPYAGTFFGALQLPGEALLAYGLRGNAWRSVDGGVSWQRVELDQPLTLSAGRQLRDGSLLLADESGRLLRSTDGGQHFAALAVQPGTGLTGIAEAADGALILSGARGLSRVEPDAVASRVQVSGVQQ
;
A
#
# COMPACT_ATOMS: atom_id res chain seq x y z
N MET A 1 67.77 34.32 -46.10
CA MET A 1 66.58 34.96 -46.70
C MET A 1 65.47 34.96 -45.65
N HIS A 2 64.93 36.15 -45.36
CA HIS A 2 63.73 36.51 -44.56
C HIS A 2 63.61 36.13 -43.06
N ALA A 3 63.97 37.11 -42.20
CA ALA A 3 63.12 37.89 -41.25
C ALA A 3 62.22 37.20 -40.17
N PRO A 4 61.96 37.87 -39.00
CA PRO A 4 61.91 37.25 -37.64
C PRO A 4 60.64 37.55 -36.76
N TYR A 5 60.68 37.06 -35.48
CA TYR A 5 59.99 37.48 -34.22
C TYR A 5 58.60 36.87 -33.85
N PRO A 6 58.14 36.91 -32.55
CA PRO A 6 58.85 37.08 -31.25
C PRO A 6 58.40 36.18 -30.06
N LEU A 7 59.26 36.21 -29.02
CA LEU A 7 59.09 36.10 -27.56
C LEU A 7 57.69 35.88 -26.93
N HIS A 8 57.59 34.89 -26.02
CA HIS A 8 56.85 35.04 -24.75
C HIS A 8 57.52 34.32 -23.57
N ARG A 9 57.32 34.92 -22.40
CA ARG A 9 58.13 34.88 -21.17
C ARG A 9 57.92 33.64 -20.29
N ARG A 10 58.99 33.27 -19.58
CA ARG A 10 59.03 32.41 -18.38
C ARG A 10 58.28 33.06 -17.20
N THR A 11 57.62 32.27 -16.34
CA THR A 11 57.92 32.11 -14.89
C THR A 11 56.89 31.21 -14.18
N ALA A 12 57.40 30.35 -13.30
CA ALA A 12 56.68 29.53 -12.31
C ALA A 12 56.45 30.30 -10.99
N LEU A 13 55.46 29.91 -10.16
CA LEU A 13 55.64 29.47 -8.76
C LEU A 13 54.31 29.32 -7.96
N ALA A 14 54.34 28.28 -7.10
CA ALA A 14 53.91 28.20 -5.69
C ALA A 14 52.42 28.17 -5.28
N ALA A 15 52.11 27.05 -4.59
CA ALA A 15 50.97 26.83 -3.73
C ALA A 15 51.10 27.59 -2.40
N VAL A 16 49.97 28.07 -1.86
CA VAL A 16 49.85 28.60 -0.49
C VAL A 16 48.65 27.96 0.17
N MET A 17 48.92 27.19 1.24
CA MET A 17 47.95 26.70 2.22
C MET A 17 47.66 27.81 3.23
N LEU A 18 46.38 28.09 3.50
CA LEU A 18 45.96 28.99 4.58
C LEU A 18 45.29 28.18 5.69
N SER A 19 45.95 28.11 6.84
CA SER A 19 45.44 27.58 8.11
C SER A 19 44.62 28.65 8.84
N LEU A 20 43.37 28.34 9.23
CA LEU A 20 42.57 29.15 10.15
C LEU A 20 42.38 28.42 11.48
N VAL A 21 42.81 29.07 12.55
CA VAL A 21 42.73 28.64 13.96
C VAL A 21 41.30 28.90 14.48
N CYS A 22 40.65 27.86 15.02
CA CYS A 22 39.36 27.97 15.69
C CYS A 22 39.51 28.51 17.12
N LEU A 23 38.94 29.70 17.39
CA LEU A 23 38.64 30.16 18.75
C LEU A 23 37.21 29.72 19.10
N ALA A 24 37.09 28.71 19.96
CA ALA A 24 35.80 28.26 20.48
C ALA A 24 35.33 29.18 21.62
N GLY A 25 34.34 30.02 21.36
CA GLY A 25 33.52 30.63 22.42
C GLY A 25 32.42 29.66 22.86
N PRO A 26 31.96 29.69 24.14
CA PRO A 26 30.89 28.82 24.60
C PRO A 26 29.57 29.19 23.88
N SER A 27 29.11 28.30 23.00
CA SER A 27 27.76 28.40 22.43
C SER A 27 26.75 28.11 23.52
N GLN A 28 25.95 29.11 23.87
CA GLN A 28 24.70 28.88 24.57
C GLN A 28 23.80 28.06 23.64
N ALA A 29 23.44 26.85 24.06
CA ALA A 29 22.48 26.02 23.34
C ALA A 29 21.13 26.75 23.32
N ALA A 30 20.80 27.37 22.18
CA ALA A 30 19.45 27.80 21.91
C ALA A 30 18.56 26.54 21.96
N GLY A 31 17.57 26.52 22.86
CA GLY A 31 16.55 25.47 22.90
C GLY A 31 15.85 25.41 21.55
N GLY A 32 16.25 24.44 20.72
CA GLY A 32 15.74 24.29 19.37
C GLY A 32 14.23 24.04 19.39
N ALA A 33 13.49 24.79 18.58
CA ALA A 33 12.07 24.54 18.37
C ALA A 33 11.90 23.06 17.97
N LYS A 34 11.12 22.31 18.76
CA LYS A 34 10.83 20.89 18.47
C LYS A 34 10.10 20.83 17.13
N VAL A 35 10.71 20.18 16.13
CA VAL A 35 10.07 19.97 14.82
C VAL A 35 8.76 19.22 15.06
N PRO A 36 7.60 19.75 14.62
CA PRO A 36 6.32 19.08 14.83
C PRO A 36 6.28 17.72 14.14
N ASP A 37 5.66 16.73 14.78
CA ASP A 37 5.45 15.40 14.21
C ASP A 37 4.47 15.50 13.02
N LEU A 38 4.74 14.76 11.94
CA LEU A 38 3.86 14.70 10.78
C LEU A 38 2.48 14.11 11.11
N LEU A 39 2.38 13.30 12.16
CA LEU A 39 1.09 12.83 12.68
C LEU A 39 0.22 13.96 13.23
N ASP A 40 0.80 15.08 13.66
CA ASP A 40 0.09 16.20 14.27
C ASP A 40 0.02 17.44 13.34
N LEU A 41 0.41 17.26 12.08
CA LEU A 41 0.34 18.30 11.05
C LEU A 41 -0.73 17.95 10.02
N PRO A 42 -1.72 18.82 9.77
CA PRO A 42 -2.72 18.56 8.74
C PRO A 42 -2.10 18.55 7.34
N ALA A 43 -2.69 17.77 6.44
CA ALA A 43 -2.26 17.72 5.04
C ALA A 43 -2.34 19.12 4.43
N ARG A 44 -1.33 19.45 3.62
CA ARG A 44 -1.28 20.75 2.94
C ARG A 44 -1.89 20.65 1.55
N GLU A 45 -2.60 21.69 1.15
CA GLU A 45 -3.00 21.85 -0.24
C GLU A 45 -1.76 21.98 -1.13
N SER A 46 -1.83 21.32 -2.28
CA SER A 46 -0.77 21.25 -3.28
C SER A 46 -1.38 21.18 -4.67
N VAL A 47 -1.05 22.17 -5.49
CA VAL A 47 -1.41 22.18 -6.92
C VAL A 47 -0.82 21.00 -7.69
N ARG A 48 0.14 20.28 -7.12
CA ARG A 48 0.78 19.10 -7.72
C ARG A 48 0.24 17.78 -7.19
N ALA A 49 -0.73 17.77 -6.27
CA ALA A 49 -1.21 16.53 -5.65
C ALA A 49 -1.71 15.50 -6.68
N GLN A 50 -2.33 15.95 -7.78
CA GLN A 50 -2.79 15.06 -8.85
C GLN A 50 -1.65 14.40 -9.65
N HIS A 51 -0.43 14.95 -9.57
CA HIS A 51 0.76 14.49 -10.30
C HIS A 51 1.83 13.93 -9.34
N SER A 52 1.48 13.75 -8.07
CA SER A 52 2.36 13.19 -7.04
C SER A 52 2.05 11.71 -6.81
N LEU A 53 2.90 11.03 -6.02
CA LEU A 53 2.70 9.62 -5.69
C LEU A 53 1.32 9.40 -5.05
N GLN A 54 0.50 8.59 -5.73
CA GLN A 54 -0.76 8.04 -5.21
C GLN A 54 -0.58 6.55 -4.96
N LEU A 55 -1.03 6.09 -3.80
CA LEU A 55 -0.79 4.73 -3.29
C LEU A 55 -2.03 3.84 -3.40
N ALA A 56 -3.22 4.42 -3.31
CA ALA A 56 -4.46 3.68 -3.53
C ALA A 56 -5.57 4.57 -4.10
N VAL A 57 -6.55 3.93 -4.74
CA VAL A 57 -7.78 4.55 -5.22
C VAL A 57 -8.95 3.59 -5.06
N THR A 58 -10.10 4.11 -4.64
CA THR A 58 -11.32 3.34 -4.41
C THR A 58 -12.58 4.15 -4.73
N ARG A 59 -13.75 3.52 -4.64
CA ARG A 59 -15.06 4.17 -4.75
C ARG A 59 -15.70 4.37 -3.39
N ALA A 60 -16.31 5.53 -3.18
CA ALA A 60 -17.24 5.85 -2.11
C ALA A 60 -18.61 6.17 -2.75
N GLY A 61 -19.44 5.14 -2.98
CA GLY A 61 -20.58 5.30 -3.89
C GLY A 61 -20.08 5.63 -5.30
N ASP A 62 -20.60 6.68 -5.94
CA ASP A 62 -20.13 7.11 -7.27
C ASP A 62 -18.85 7.94 -7.26
N ARG A 63 -18.53 8.55 -6.11
CA ARG A 63 -17.30 9.31 -5.91
C ARG A 63 -16.09 8.38 -5.92
N LEU A 64 -14.99 8.87 -6.45
CA LEU A 64 -13.67 8.24 -6.31
C LEU A 64 -12.86 8.94 -5.22
N VAL A 65 -12.13 8.14 -4.44
CA VAL A 65 -11.23 8.62 -3.39
C VAL A 65 -9.86 7.99 -3.62
N ALA A 66 -8.84 8.82 -3.78
CA ALA A 66 -7.45 8.40 -3.88
C ALA A 66 -6.62 8.95 -2.72
N VAL A 67 -5.65 8.18 -2.26
CA VAL A 67 -4.76 8.55 -1.15
C VAL A 67 -3.30 8.38 -1.54
N GLY A 68 -2.43 9.22 -0.99
CA GLY A 68 -1.02 9.24 -1.38
C GLY A 68 -0.09 9.90 -0.36
N GLU A 69 1.01 10.46 -0.86
CA GLU A 69 2.02 11.08 0.00
C GLU A 69 1.49 12.31 0.76
N ARG A 70 2.11 12.60 1.92
CA ARG A 70 1.89 13.84 2.69
C ARG A 70 0.43 14.08 3.11
N GLY A 71 -0.31 13.02 3.41
CA GLY A 71 -1.71 13.09 3.80
C GLY A 71 -2.65 13.48 2.65
N ALA A 72 -2.18 13.45 1.40
CA ALA A 72 -3.02 13.79 0.25
C ALA A 72 -4.19 12.80 0.15
N VAL A 73 -5.40 13.35 0.15
CA VAL A 73 -6.64 12.66 -0.23
C VAL A 73 -7.25 13.45 -1.38
N LEU A 74 -7.46 12.79 -2.51
CA LEU A 74 -8.06 13.37 -3.71
C LEU A 74 -9.45 12.78 -3.96
N LEU A 75 -10.38 13.65 -4.32
CA LEU A 75 -11.79 13.32 -4.56
C LEU A 75 -12.15 13.65 -6.00
N SER A 76 -12.89 12.77 -6.65
CA SER A 76 -13.49 13.01 -7.96
C SER A 76 -14.97 12.64 -7.93
N ASP A 77 -15.80 13.61 -8.32
CA ASP A 77 -17.26 13.50 -8.41
C ASP A 77 -17.74 13.32 -9.87
N ASP A 78 -16.82 13.19 -10.83
CA ASP A 78 -17.08 13.14 -12.28
C ASP A 78 -16.44 11.92 -12.98
N ALA A 79 -16.34 10.82 -12.23
CA ALA A 79 -15.74 9.56 -12.66
C ALA A 79 -14.27 9.69 -13.13
N GLY A 80 -13.49 10.49 -12.38
CA GLY A 80 -12.05 10.61 -12.52
C GLY A 80 -11.58 11.57 -13.61
N ARG A 81 -12.47 12.44 -14.12
CA ARG A 81 -12.13 13.45 -15.13
C ARG A 81 -11.48 14.68 -14.50
N SER A 82 -11.91 15.06 -13.31
CA SER A 82 -11.30 16.10 -12.50
C SER A 82 -11.18 15.66 -11.03
N TRP A 83 -10.22 16.26 -10.33
CA TRP A 83 -9.89 15.91 -8.96
C TRP A 83 -9.70 17.17 -8.11
N ARG A 84 -10.01 17.08 -6.83
CA ARG A 84 -9.68 18.11 -5.83
C ARG A 84 -9.21 17.45 -4.54
N GLN A 85 -8.46 18.17 -3.73
CA GLN A 85 -8.12 17.67 -2.39
C GLN A 85 -9.34 17.70 -1.47
N ALA A 86 -9.38 16.73 -0.55
CA ALA A 86 -10.30 16.74 0.59
C ALA A 86 -10.09 18.00 1.44
N SER A 87 -11.16 18.52 2.03
CA SER A 87 -11.11 19.78 2.78
C SER A 87 -10.35 19.67 4.10
N SER A 88 -10.32 18.49 4.73
CA SER A 88 -9.62 18.31 5.99
C SER A 88 -9.06 16.90 6.16
N VAL A 89 -7.73 16.81 6.31
CA VAL A 89 -7.01 15.59 6.67
C VAL A 89 -6.05 15.93 7.81
N PRO A 90 -6.13 15.28 8.98
CA PRO A 90 -5.44 15.74 10.20
C PRO A 90 -3.98 15.31 10.28
N VAL A 91 -3.41 14.70 9.23
CA VAL A 91 -2.05 14.16 9.21
C VAL A 91 -1.32 14.49 7.91
N SER A 92 0.01 14.53 7.96
CA SER A 92 0.91 14.78 6.83
C SER A 92 1.82 13.59 6.53
N VAL A 93 1.50 12.42 7.05
CA VAL A 93 2.16 11.15 6.72
C VAL A 93 1.57 10.55 5.44
N ALA A 94 2.33 9.70 4.73
CA ALA A 94 1.80 9.04 3.54
C ALA A 94 0.69 8.04 3.91
N LEU A 95 -0.41 8.06 3.17
CA LEU A 95 -1.53 7.13 3.29
C LEU A 95 -1.38 6.03 2.25
N THR A 96 -1.40 4.78 2.69
CA THR A 96 -1.01 3.59 1.92
C THR A 96 -2.20 2.88 1.29
N ASP A 97 -3.36 2.89 1.95
CA ASP A 97 -4.57 2.22 1.46
C ASP A 97 -5.84 2.93 1.96
N VAL A 98 -6.94 2.75 1.22
CA VAL A 98 -8.24 3.38 1.51
C VAL A 98 -9.38 2.44 1.13
N HIS A 99 -10.40 2.37 1.99
CA HIS A 99 -11.56 1.52 1.78
C HIS A 99 -12.84 2.22 2.25
N PHE A 100 -13.90 2.14 1.44
CA PHE A 100 -15.23 2.63 1.78
C PHE A 100 -16.23 1.47 1.77
N VAL A 101 -17.10 1.40 2.78
CA VAL A 101 -18.19 0.41 2.86
C VAL A 101 -19.52 0.99 2.37
N SER A 102 -19.61 2.31 2.27
CA SER A 102 -20.78 3.03 1.77
C SER A 102 -20.34 4.30 1.03
N ALA A 103 -21.31 5.09 0.56
CA ALA A 103 -21.02 6.38 -0.08
C ALA A 103 -20.39 7.41 0.87
N SER A 104 -20.57 7.23 2.19
CA SER A 104 -20.13 8.19 3.19
C SER A 104 -19.08 7.64 4.16
N HIS A 105 -19.12 6.35 4.49
CA HIS A 105 -18.26 5.75 5.51
C HIS A 105 -17.04 5.05 4.89
N GLY A 106 -15.85 5.49 5.28
CA GLY A 106 -14.59 4.91 4.84
C GLY A 106 -13.43 5.12 5.80
N TRP A 107 -12.38 4.35 5.59
CA TRP A 107 -11.15 4.34 6.39
C TRP A 107 -9.93 4.44 5.47
N ALA A 108 -8.92 5.15 5.93
CA ALA A 108 -7.61 5.21 5.29
C ALA A 108 -6.53 4.88 6.33
N VAL A 109 -5.48 4.20 5.89
CA VAL A 109 -4.35 3.84 6.75
C VAL A 109 -3.04 4.29 6.13
N GLY A 110 -1.96 4.32 6.91
CA GLY A 110 -0.69 4.82 6.39
C GLY A 110 0.53 4.63 7.27
N HIS A 111 1.54 5.41 6.92
CA HIS A 111 2.77 5.57 7.68
C HIS A 111 2.48 6.02 9.11
N SER A 112 3.42 5.69 10.02
CA SER A 112 3.28 5.96 11.44
C SER A 112 2.06 5.30 12.10
N GLY A 113 1.61 4.17 11.53
CA GLY A 113 0.51 3.36 12.05
C GLY A 113 -0.82 4.09 12.15
N VAL A 114 -1.05 5.11 11.31
CA VAL A 114 -2.27 5.91 11.38
C VAL A 114 -3.47 5.14 10.83
N VAL A 115 -4.62 5.28 11.50
CA VAL A 115 -5.94 4.93 10.97
C VAL A 115 -6.83 6.18 11.02
N LEU A 116 -7.34 6.56 9.86
CA LEU A 116 -8.27 7.66 9.69
C LEU A 116 -9.65 7.12 9.32
N ALA A 117 -10.71 7.81 9.74
CA ALA A 117 -12.08 7.54 9.33
C ALA A 117 -12.75 8.79 8.75
N SER A 118 -13.58 8.59 7.73
CA SER A 118 -14.46 9.59 7.13
C SER A 118 -15.92 9.13 7.23
N ARG A 119 -16.83 10.10 7.36
CA ARG A 119 -18.29 9.89 7.43
C ARG A 119 -19.05 10.72 6.40
N ASP A 120 -18.33 11.33 5.45
CA ASP A 120 -18.86 12.28 4.46
C ASP A 120 -18.29 12.03 3.06
N GLY A 121 -17.89 10.79 2.77
CA GLY A 121 -17.40 10.41 1.43
C GLY A 121 -15.99 10.93 1.15
N GLY A 122 -15.18 11.09 2.20
CA GLY A 122 -13.77 11.47 2.12
C GLY A 122 -13.49 12.97 2.14
N GLU A 123 -14.48 13.84 2.39
CA GLU A 123 -14.27 15.30 2.51
C GLU A 123 -13.48 15.66 3.76
N THR A 124 -13.85 15.04 4.89
CA THR A 124 -13.20 15.24 6.17
C THR A 124 -12.80 13.90 6.78
N TRP A 125 -11.65 13.91 7.45
CA TRP A 125 -11.06 12.74 8.07
C TRP A 125 -10.74 13.01 9.54
N GLN A 126 -10.93 11.99 10.36
CA GLN A 126 -10.61 12.02 11.79
C GLN A 126 -9.66 10.88 12.13
N ARG A 127 -8.61 11.17 12.91
CA ARG A 127 -7.67 10.16 13.40
C ARG A 127 -8.35 9.31 14.47
N GLN A 128 -8.43 8.00 14.23
CA GLN A 128 -8.96 7.02 15.19
C GLN A 128 -7.86 6.30 15.97
N LEU A 129 -6.72 6.06 15.32
CA LEU A 129 -5.59 5.34 15.88
C LEU A 129 -4.29 5.90 15.30
N ASP A 130 -3.20 5.83 16.07
CA ASP A 130 -1.82 6.01 15.60
C ASP A 130 -0.92 4.83 16.00
N GLY A 131 0.31 4.82 15.48
CA GLY A 131 1.26 3.74 15.70
C GLY A 131 1.69 3.55 17.15
N SER A 132 1.69 4.61 17.97
CA SER A 132 2.00 4.50 19.40
C SER A 132 0.89 3.76 20.12
N GLN A 133 -0.36 4.15 19.85
CA GLN A 133 -1.54 3.48 20.40
C GLN A 133 -1.62 2.01 19.93
N ALA A 134 -1.32 1.74 18.66
CA ALA A 134 -1.26 0.38 18.13
C ALA A 134 -0.20 -0.47 18.84
N ALA A 135 1.00 0.08 19.08
CA ALA A 135 2.07 -0.60 19.80
C ALA A 135 1.67 -0.99 21.22
N GLU A 136 1.04 -0.07 21.94
CA GLU A 136 0.51 -0.29 23.29
C GLU A 136 -0.54 -1.40 23.32
N LEU A 137 -1.50 -1.39 22.38
CA LEU A 137 -2.52 -2.43 22.24
C LEU A 137 -1.90 -3.82 22.00
N ILE A 138 -0.88 -3.90 21.16
CA ILE A 138 -0.18 -5.16 20.85
C ILE A 138 0.59 -5.67 22.07
N ARG A 139 1.27 -4.77 22.79
CA ARG A 139 1.99 -5.11 24.02
C ARG A 139 1.05 -5.61 25.10
N ASP A 140 -0.07 -4.92 25.31
CA ASP A 140 -1.04 -5.30 26.34
C ASP A 140 -1.73 -6.64 26.02
N ASP A 141 -1.97 -6.92 24.74
CA ASP A 141 -2.39 -8.25 24.29
C ASP A 141 -1.34 -9.33 24.56
N ALA A 142 -0.08 -9.08 24.19
CA ALA A 142 1.00 -10.02 24.43
C ALA A 142 1.21 -10.30 25.93
N LYS A 143 1.05 -9.29 26.81
CA LYS A 143 1.09 -9.47 28.28
C LYS A 143 0.01 -10.43 28.75
N ARG A 144 -1.24 -10.25 28.33
CA ARG A 144 -2.35 -11.16 28.70
C ARG A 144 -2.07 -12.60 28.28
N ARG A 145 -1.50 -12.79 27.09
CA ARG A 145 -1.15 -14.12 26.57
C ARG A 145 -0.01 -14.78 27.34
N VAL A 146 0.96 -14.00 27.82
CA VAL A 146 1.99 -14.49 28.75
C VAL A 146 1.36 -14.94 30.06
N GLU A 147 0.45 -14.15 30.63
CA GLU A 147 -0.27 -14.50 31.86
C GLU A 147 -1.14 -15.75 31.70
N ALA A 148 -1.71 -15.97 30.51
CA ALA A 148 -2.45 -17.17 30.15
C ALA A 148 -1.55 -18.40 29.88
N GLY A 149 -0.22 -18.24 29.87
CA GLY A 149 0.73 -19.32 29.64
C GLY A 149 0.79 -19.80 28.19
N GLU A 150 0.41 -18.96 27.22
CA GLU A 150 0.45 -19.33 25.81
C GLU A 150 1.88 -19.51 25.30
N GLU A 151 2.10 -20.56 24.49
CA GLU A 151 3.39 -20.83 23.89
C GLU A 151 3.83 -19.66 22.98
N GLY A 152 5.11 -19.26 23.09
CA GLY A 152 5.67 -18.16 22.30
C GLY A 152 5.26 -16.74 22.76
N ALA A 153 4.30 -16.59 23.68
CA ALA A 153 3.82 -15.28 24.12
C ALA A 153 4.92 -14.40 24.73
N ALA A 154 5.89 -14.99 25.44
CA ALA A 154 7.02 -14.24 26.00
C ALA A 154 7.94 -13.63 24.92
N ALA A 155 8.09 -14.29 23.77
CA ALA A 155 8.82 -13.73 22.64
C ALA A 155 8.02 -12.61 21.97
N ALA A 156 6.71 -12.82 21.80
CA ALA A 156 5.81 -11.79 21.27
C ALA A 156 5.80 -10.52 22.15
N LEU A 157 5.81 -10.68 23.48
CA LEU A 157 5.86 -9.55 24.41
C LEU A 157 7.13 -8.74 24.25
N ARG A 158 8.31 -9.39 24.16
CA ARG A 158 9.57 -8.66 23.89
C ARG A 158 9.53 -7.90 22.57
N SER A 159 9.01 -8.51 21.51
CA SER A 159 8.84 -7.83 20.22
C SER A 159 7.88 -6.63 20.33
N ALA A 160 6.81 -6.74 21.11
CA ALA A 160 5.87 -5.65 21.33
C ALA A 160 6.46 -4.52 22.19
N GLU A 161 7.32 -4.83 23.16
CA GLU A 161 8.07 -3.83 23.94
C GLU A 161 9.03 -3.04 23.05
N TYR A 162 9.69 -3.69 22.08
CA TYR A 162 10.48 -3.00 21.07
C TYR A 162 9.62 -2.09 20.19
N LEU A 163 8.43 -2.55 19.79
CA LEU A 163 7.51 -1.72 19.00
C LEU A 163 7.08 -0.45 19.75
N VAL A 164 6.83 -0.55 21.06
CA VAL A 164 6.56 0.61 21.91
C VAL A 164 7.78 1.54 21.98
N SER A 165 8.98 0.98 22.12
CA SER A 165 10.22 1.77 22.16
C SER A 165 10.54 2.49 20.84
N ASP A 166 10.16 1.92 19.70
CA ASP A 166 10.35 2.52 18.38
C ASP A 166 9.42 3.73 18.16
N GLY A 167 8.29 3.78 18.86
CA GLY A 167 7.26 4.80 18.65
C GLY A 167 6.44 4.58 17.36
N PRO A 168 5.76 5.62 16.84
CA PRO A 168 4.86 5.50 15.70
C PRO A 168 5.65 5.49 14.37
N ASP A 169 6.40 4.42 14.16
CA ASP A 169 7.25 4.24 12.97
C ASP A 169 6.59 3.29 11.94
N LYS A 170 5.99 2.21 12.42
CA LYS A 170 5.58 1.10 11.55
C LYS A 170 4.29 1.43 10.76
N PRO A 171 4.30 1.34 9.42
CA PRO A 171 3.13 1.63 8.62
C PRO A 171 2.09 0.51 8.69
N PHE A 172 0.81 0.89 8.65
CA PHE A 172 -0.22 0.03 8.10
C PHE A 172 -0.15 0.11 6.57
N LEU A 173 -0.38 -1.02 5.90
CA LEU A 173 -0.22 -1.19 4.45
C LEU A 173 -1.51 -1.59 3.76
N GLY A 174 -2.46 -2.20 4.49
CA GLY A 174 -3.77 -2.57 3.96
C GLY A 174 -4.89 -2.37 4.98
N VAL A 175 -6.06 -1.96 4.50
CA VAL A 175 -7.28 -1.80 5.29
C VAL A 175 -8.49 -2.37 4.58
N ARG A 176 -9.30 -3.18 5.25
CA ARG A 176 -10.61 -3.60 4.73
C ARG A 176 -11.65 -3.62 5.83
N PHE A 177 -12.83 -3.15 5.49
CA PHE A 177 -14.01 -3.22 6.36
C PHE A 177 -15.09 -4.02 5.66
N ARG A 178 -15.75 -4.89 6.42
CA ARG A 178 -16.92 -5.65 5.94
C ARG A 178 -18.17 -4.77 5.92
N ASP A 179 -18.31 -3.96 6.95
CA ASP A 179 -19.43 -3.08 7.22
C ASP A 179 -18.94 -1.89 8.05
N GLU A 180 -19.87 -1.03 8.53
CA GLU A 180 -19.50 0.18 9.28
C GLU A 180 -18.88 -0.10 10.67
N LEU A 181 -18.93 -1.34 11.14
CA LEU A 181 -18.49 -1.74 12.47
C LEU A 181 -17.25 -2.65 12.44
N ARG A 182 -17.19 -3.57 11.49
CA ARG A 182 -16.19 -4.65 11.45
C ARG A 182 -15.13 -4.38 10.39
N GLY A 183 -13.87 -4.30 10.82
CA GLY A 183 -12.76 -4.06 9.93
C GLY A 183 -11.42 -4.53 10.47
N TYR A 184 -10.45 -4.54 9.56
CA TYR A 184 -9.12 -5.09 9.78
C TYR A 184 -8.07 -4.18 9.12
N VAL A 185 -6.94 -4.05 9.78
CA VAL A 185 -5.75 -3.37 9.25
C VAL A 185 -4.55 -4.30 9.38
N VAL A 186 -3.68 -4.30 8.37
CA VAL A 186 -2.46 -5.11 8.32
C VAL A 186 -1.28 -4.24 7.90
N GLY A 187 -0.07 -4.57 8.31
CA GLY A 187 1.09 -3.71 8.07
C GLY A 187 2.46 -4.35 8.21
N ALA A 188 3.45 -3.49 8.41
CA ALA A 188 4.84 -3.88 8.54
C ALA A 188 5.07 -4.77 9.77
N TYR A 189 6.08 -5.62 9.67
CA TYR A 189 6.50 -6.54 10.73
C TYR A 189 5.39 -7.47 11.27
N GLY A 190 4.42 -7.83 10.44
CA GLY A 190 3.32 -8.72 10.83
C GLY A 190 2.26 -8.07 11.71
N ILE A 191 2.29 -6.73 11.87
CA ILE A 191 1.27 -6.02 12.62
C ILE A 191 -0.09 -6.21 11.96
N ALA A 192 -1.09 -6.61 12.75
CA ALA A 192 -2.47 -6.74 12.31
C ALA A 192 -3.41 -6.44 13.48
N LEU A 193 -4.44 -5.64 13.22
CA LEU A 193 -5.48 -5.31 14.20
C LEU A 193 -6.87 -5.50 13.59
N GLN A 194 -7.86 -5.72 14.45
CA GLN A 194 -9.28 -5.75 14.09
C GLN A 194 -10.10 -4.80 14.95
N THR A 195 -11.25 -4.38 14.44
CA THR A 195 -12.27 -3.63 15.17
C THR A 195 -13.66 -4.25 14.93
N SER A 196 -14.55 -4.09 15.92
CA SER A 196 -15.95 -4.51 15.85
C SER A 196 -16.94 -3.38 16.17
N ASP A 197 -16.44 -2.15 16.34
CA ASP A 197 -17.21 -0.96 16.74
C ASP A 197 -16.94 0.26 15.83
N GLY A 198 -16.41 0.02 14.62
CA GLY A 198 -16.15 1.04 13.61
C GLY A 198 -14.85 1.82 13.88
N GLY A 199 -13.89 1.19 14.54
CA GLY A 199 -12.58 1.75 14.86
C GLY A 199 -12.55 2.64 16.09
N LYS A 200 -13.58 2.57 16.96
CA LYS A 200 -13.54 3.24 18.28
C LYS A 200 -12.60 2.50 19.22
N SER A 201 -12.53 1.18 19.10
CA SER A 201 -11.55 0.32 19.75
C SER A 201 -10.97 -0.70 18.76
N TRP A 202 -9.74 -1.12 19.05
CA TRP A 202 -8.98 -2.06 18.23
C TRP A 202 -8.40 -3.18 19.09
N GLN A 203 -8.31 -4.38 18.51
CA GLN A 203 -7.78 -5.58 19.14
C GLN A 203 -6.65 -6.14 18.29
N SER A 204 -5.58 -6.59 18.94
CA SER A 204 -4.43 -7.21 18.27
C SER A 204 -4.77 -8.57 17.68
N LEU A 205 -4.32 -8.81 16.45
CA LEU A 205 -4.28 -10.13 15.82
C LEU A 205 -2.84 -10.67 15.74
N VAL A 206 -1.86 -9.94 16.27
CA VAL A 206 -0.45 -10.33 16.25
C VAL A 206 -0.26 -11.63 17.03
N GLY A 207 0.35 -12.62 16.39
CA GLY A 207 0.55 -13.96 16.94
C GLY A 207 -0.70 -14.86 16.96
N GLN A 208 -1.83 -14.40 16.43
CA GLN A 208 -2.95 -15.27 16.01
C GLN A 208 -2.80 -15.68 14.54
N ILE A 209 -2.26 -14.77 13.72
CA ILE A 209 -1.80 -15.10 12.37
C ILE A 209 -0.48 -15.89 12.48
N PRO A 210 -0.34 -17.06 11.83
CA PRO A 210 0.86 -17.90 11.91
C PRO A 210 2.05 -17.32 11.12
N ASN A 211 2.52 -16.14 11.52
CA ASN A 211 3.59 -15.36 10.89
C ASN A 211 4.80 -15.19 11.84
N PRO A 212 5.50 -16.28 12.20
CA PRO A 212 6.50 -16.27 13.28
C PRO A 212 7.74 -15.41 12.99
N ARG A 213 7.97 -15.05 11.72
CA ARG A 213 9.09 -14.19 11.30
C ARG A 213 8.70 -12.72 11.19
N GLY A 214 7.46 -12.37 11.52
CA GLY A 214 6.96 -10.99 11.40
C GLY A 214 7.07 -10.48 9.96
N LYS A 215 6.75 -11.30 8.96
CA LYS A 215 6.74 -10.88 7.55
C LYS A 215 5.75 -9.73 7.37
N HIS A 216 6.10 -8.74 6.58
CA HIS A 216 5.22 -7.64 6.20
C HIS A 216 3.95 -8.19 5.53
N LEU A 217 2.81 -7.63 5.92
CA LEU A 217 1.50 -7.94 5.35
C LEU A 217 1.08 -6.74 4.49
N TYR A 218 0.98 -6.95 3.18
CA TYR A 218 0.75 -5.86 2.22
C TYR A 218 -0.73 -5.62 1.93
N GLN A 219 -1.53 -6.68 1.89
CA GLN A 219 -2.93 -6.58 1.52
C GLN A 219 -3.78 -7.54 2.35
N ILE A 220 -5.00 -7.10 2.66
CA ILE A 220 -6.08 -7.94 3.17
C ILE A 220 -7.30 -7.80 2.23
N GLN A 221 -8.06 -8.88 2.06
CA GLN A 221 -9.34 -8.92 1.35
C GLN A 221 -10.39 -9.61 2.23
N ILE A 222 -11.65 -9.21 2.08
CA ILE A 222 -12.80 -9.78 2.80
C ILE A 222 -13.81 -10.29 1.78
N ASP A 223 -14.29 -11.51 1.97
CA ASP A 223 -15.47 -12.05 1.29
C ASP A 223 -16.34 -12.82 2.29
N GLY A 224 -17.49 -12.24 2.67
CA GLY A 224 -18.32 -12.75 3.76
C GLY A 224 -17.56 -12.82 5.09
N ASN A 225 -17.30 -14.03 5.58
CA ASN A 225 -16.48 -14.28 6.78
C ASN A 225 -15.02 -14.63 6.45
N ALA A 226 -14.69 -14.82 5.18
CA ALA A 226 -13.35 -15.20 4.77
C ALA A 226 -12.44 -13.99 4.65
N LEU A 227 -11.25 -14.09 5.23
CA LEU A 227 -10.18 -13.11 5.11
C LEU A 227 -9.02 -13.74 4.33
N LEU A 228 -8.44 -13.00 3.41
CA LEU A 228 -7.23 -13.40 2.69
C LEU A 228 -6.17 -12.31 2.85
N ILE A 229 -4.99 -12.68 3.35
CA ILE A 229 -3.89 -11.75 3.62
C ILE A 229 -2.68 -12.19 2.80
N ALA A 230 -2.09 -11.26 2.04
CA ALA A 230 -0.88 -11.47 1.25
C ALA A 230 0.26 -10.58 1.77
N GLY A 231 1.50 -11.07 1.65
CA GLY A 231 2.67 -10.39 2.18
C GLY A 231 3.99 -10.83 1.56
N GLU A 232 5.09 -10.40 2.18
CA GLU A 232 6.44 -10.70 1.70
C GLU A 232 6.85 -12.17 1.89
N GLN A 233 7.83 -12.63 1.13
CA GLN A 233 8.49 -13.93 1.31
C GLN A 233 7.50 -15.13 1.45
N GLY A 234 6.51 -15.19 0.57
CA GLY A 234 5.51 -16.25 0.51
C GLY A 234 4.43 -16.17 1.60
N ALA A 235 4.35 -15.07 2.36
CA ALA A 235 3.28 -14.87 3.32
C ALA A 235 1.92 -14.83 2.61
N LEU A 236 1.10 -15.85 2.87
CA LEU A 236 -0.27 -15.94 2.42
C LEU A 236 -1.08 -16.63 3.53
N PHE A 237 -2.10 -15.96 4.06
CA PHE A 237 -2.88 -16.45 5.19
C PHE A 237 -4.37 -16.33 4.89
N ARG A 238 -5.15 -17.27 5.42
CA ARG A 238 -6.60 -17.27 5.26
C ARG A 238 -7.31 -17.53 6.58
N SER A 239 -8.37 -16.79 6.82
CA SER A 239 -9.38 -17.08 7.83
C SER A 239 -10.70 -17.39 7.14
N VAL A 240 -11.54 -18.24 7.73
CA VAL A 240 -12.91 -18.53 7.27
C VAL A 240 -13.97 -18.16 8.32
N ASP A 241 -13.52 -17.64 9.47
CA ASP A 241 -14.29 -17.40 10.68
C ASP A 241 -14.17 -15.95 11.16
N ALA A 242 -14.07 -15.01 10.22
CA ALA A 242 -13.95 -13.57 10.45
C ALA A 242 -12.76 -13.19 11.35
N GLY A 243 -11.64 -13.88 11.18
CA GLY A 243 -10.38 -13.60 11.87
C GLY A 243 -10.26 -14.21 13.26
N ALA A 244 -11.16 -15.11 13.66
CA ALA A 244 -11.01 -15.84 14.92
C ALA A 244 -9.86 -16.86 14.86
N SER A 245 -9.57 -17.42 13.68
CA SER A 245 -8.40 -18.25 13.42
C SER A 245 -7.86 -18.03 12.01
N PHE A 246 -6.56 -18.31 11.83
CA PHE A 246 -5.87 -18.17 10.54
C PHE A 246 -5.05 -19.42 10.22
N ALA A 247 -5.03 -19.80 8.94
CA ALA A 247 -4.17 -20.83 8.38
C ALA A 247 -3.19 -20.22 7.36
N GLU A 248 -1.96 -20.73 7.32
CA GLU A 248 -1.02 -20.43 6.23
C GLU A 248 -1.44 -21.19 4.96
N LEU A 249 -1.54 -20.47 3.84
CA LEU A 249 -1.73 -21.06 2.51
C LEU A 249 -0.36 -21.25 1.86
N ARG A 250 0.09 -22.51 1.76
CA ARG A 250 1.40 -22.81 1.18
C ARG A 250 1.31 -22.86 -0.34
N THR A 251 2.14 -22.03 -0.98
CA THR A 251 2.32 -22.07 -2.44
C THR A 251 3.71 -22.62 -2.77
N PRO A 252 3.95 -23.14 -4.00
CA PRO A 252 5.29 -23.51 -4.45
C PRO A 252 6.26 -22.32 -4.58
N TYR A 253 5.77 -21.09 -4.42
CA TYR A 253 6.56 -19.86 -4.49
C TYR A 253 6.81 -19.27 -3.10
N ALA A 254 8.08 -19.06 -2.77
CA ALA A 254 8.50 -18.49 -1.48
C ALA A 254 8.83 -16.98 -1.55
N GLY A 255 8.61 -16.33 -2.68
CA GLY A 255 8.87 -14.89 -2.84
C GLY A 255 7.66 -14.02 -2.52
N THR A 256 7.80 -12.71 -2.69
CA THR A 256 6.81 -11.73 -2.25
C THR A 256 5.53 -11.73 -3.09
N PHE A 257 4.38 -11.81 -2.41
CA PHE A 257 3.07 -11.49 -2.97
C PHE A 257 2.69 -10.06 -2.61
N PHE A 258 2.40 -9.23 -3.61
CA PHE A 258 1.93 -7.86 -3.39
C PHE A 258 0.41 -7.78 -3.20
N GLY A 259 -0.32 -8.83 -3.60
CA GLY A 259 -1.72 -8.97 -3.27
C GLY A 259 -2.27 -10.34 -3.63
N ALA A 260 -3.53 -10.55 -3.25
CA ALA A 260 -4.27 -11.73 -3.62
C ALA A 260 -5.77 -11.41 -3.73
N LEU A 261 -6.47 -12.11 -4.63
CA LEU A 261 -7.90 -11.96 -4.87
C LEU A 261 -8.62 -13.23 -4.45
N GLN A 262 -9.74 -13.05 -3.72
CA GLN A 262 -10.75 -14.10 -3.57
C GLN A 262 -11.68 -14.04 -4.79
N LEU A 263 -11.91 -15.19 -5.41
CA LEU A 263 -12.70 -15.36 -6.63
C LEU A 263 -13.91 -16.26 -6.35
N PRO A 264 -14.94 -16.28 -7.21
CA PRO A 264 -16.08 -17.15 -7.05
C PRO A 264 -15.70 -18.63 -6.93
N GLY A 265 -16.46 -19.40 -6.13
CA GLY A 265 -16.32 -20.86 -6.05
C GLY A 265 -15.02 -21.33 -5.39
N GLU A 266 -14.61 -20.68 -4.29
CA GLU A 266 -13.36 -20.96 -3.54
C GLU A 266 -12.05 -20.72 -4.30
N ALA A 267 -12.12 -20.20 -5.52
CA ALA A 267 -10.92 -19.90 -6.28
C ALA A 267 -10.16 -18.71 -5.68
N LEU A 268 -8.83 -18.76 -5.74
CA LEU A 268 -7.94 -17.72 -5.24
C LEU A 268 -6.91 -17.38 -6.32
N LEU A 269 -6.47 -16.13 -6.37
CA LEU A 269 -5.36 -15.69 -7.22
C LEU A 269 -4.36 -14.87 -6.39
N ALA A 270 -3.15 -15.37 -6.18
CA ALA A 270 -2.06 -14.63 -5.55
C ALA A 270 -1.09 -14.10 -6.62
N TYR A 271 -0.65 -12.84 -6.48
CA TYR A 271 0.21 -12.19 -7.47
C TYR A 271 1.33 -11.38 -6.81
N GLY A 272 2.49 -11.29 -7.47
CA GLY A 272 3.59 -10.49 -6.94
C GLY A 272 4.88 -10.45 -7.76
N LEU A 273 5.99 -10.47 -7.04
CA LEU A 273 7.34 -10.15 -7.51
C LEU A 273 7.75 -10.99 -8.73
N ARG A 274 8.32 -10.34 -9.77
CA ARG A 274 8.84 -11.01 -10.99
C ARG A 274 7.80 -11.88 -11.74
N GLY A 275 6.58 -11.38 -11.90
CA GLY A 275 5.54 -12.01 -12.71
C GLY A 275 4.96 -13.29 -12.11
N ASN A 276 5.09 -13.47 -10.79
CA ASN A 276 4.53 -14.66 -10.15
C ASN A 276 3.04 -14.46 -9.90
N ALA A 277 2.22 -15.18 -10.67
CA ALA A 277 0.79 -15.33 -10.47
C ALA A 277 0.46 -16.81 -10.23
N TRP A 278 -0.31 -17.09 -9.19
CA TRP A 278 -0.65 -18.43 -8.73
C TRP A 278 -2.14 -18.52 -8.48
N ARG A 279 -2.79 -19.54 -9.03
CA ARG A 279 -4.23 -19.74 -8.95
C ARG A 279 -4.55 -21.05 -8.22
N SER A 280 -5.51 -20.99 -7.31
CA SER A 280 -6.13 -22.14 -6.67
C SER A 280 -7.61 -22.18 -7.02
N VAL A 281 -8.20 -23.38 -7.03
CA VAL A 281 -9.65 -23.61 -7.22
C VAL A 281 -10.29 -24.38 -6.06
N ASP A 282 -9.52 -24.61 -5.00
CA ASP A 282 -9.85 -25.49 -3.88
C ASP A 282 -9.53 -24.80 -2.54
N GLY A 283 -9.77 -23.49 -2.46
CA GLY A 283 -9.59 -22.72 -1.22
C GLY A 283 -8.14 -22.58 -0.76
N GLY A 284 -7.17 -22.78 -1.65
CA GLY A 284 -5.74 -22.67 -1.37
C GLY A 284 -5.03 -23.98 -1.01
N VAL A 285 -5.70 -25.14 -1.19
CA VAL A 285 -5.11 -26.47 -0.95
C VAL A 285 -4.06 -26.82 -2.01
N SER A 286 -4.36 -26.52 -3.28
CA SER A 286 -3.42 -26.68 -4.39
C SER A 286 -3.33 -25.43 -5.26
N TRP A 287 -2.16 -25.23 -5.86
CA TRP A 287 -1.85 -24.03 -6.63
C TRP A 287 -1.23 -24.39 -7.98
N GLN A 288 -1.70 -23.71 -9.02
CA GLN A 288 -1.15 -23.75 -10.36
C GLN A 288 -0.57 -22.39 -10.72
N ARG A 289 0.61 -22.38 -11.33
CA ARG A 289 1.19 -21.15 -11.86
C ARG A 289 0.37 -20.68 -13.05
N VAL A 290 0.06 -19.39 -13.09
CA VAL A 290 -0.53 -18.73 -14.25
C VAL A 290 0.61 -18.19 -15.09
N GLU A 291 0.74 -18.68 -16.32
CA GLU A 291 1.80 -18.24 -17.22
C GLU A 291 1.50 -16.84 -17.76
N LEU A 292 2.48 -15.94 -17.60
CA LEU A 292 2.47 -14.59 -18.14
C LEU A 292 3.57 -14.46 -19.19
N ASP A 293 3.34 -13.61 -20.18
CA ASP A 293 4.27 -13.38 -21.29
C ASP A 293 5.58 -12.69 -20.85
N GLN A 294 5.58 -12.01 -19.69
CA GLN A 294 6.75 -11.31 -19.16
C GLN A 294 6.89 -11.52 -17.63
N PRO A 295 8.13 -11.71 -17.11
CA PRO A 295 8.38 -11.89 -15.69
C PRO A 295 8.48 -10.55 -14.93
N LEU A 296 7.58 -9.61 -15.21
CA LEU A 296 7.54 -8.29 -14.58
C LEU A 296 6.76 -8.31 -13.27
N THR A 297 7.20 -7.54 -12.28
CA THR A 297 6.52 -7.48 -10.99
C THR A 297 5.07 -7.02 -11.12
N LEU A 298 4.15 -7.80 -10.54
CA LEU A 298 2.72 -7.47 -10.49
C LEU A 298 2.46 -6.65 -9.23
N SER A 299 2.02 -5.40 -9.38
CA SER A 299 1.90 -4.45 -8.28
C SER A 299 0.46 -4.24 -7.80
N ALA A 300 -0.54 -4.44 -8.67
CA ALA A 300 -1.94 -4.29 -8.32
C ALA A 300 -2.82 -5.32 -9.05
N GLY A 301 -3.95 -5.65 -8.44
CA GLY A 301 -4.91 -6.59 -9.00
C GLY A 301 -6.32 -6.26 -8.55
N ARG A 302 -7.31 -6.50 -9.41
CA ARG A 302 -8.71 -6.18 -9.14
C ARG A 302 -9.65 -7.09 -9.92
N GLN A 303 -10.72 -7.56 -9.28
CA GLN A 303 -11.88 -8.08 -10.00
C GLN A 303 -12.83 -6.93 -10.34
N LEU A 304 -13.22 -6.83 -11.61
CA LEU A 304 -14.19 -5.87 -12.13
C LEU A 304 -15.62 -6.34 -11.91
N ARG A 305 -16.59 -5.42 -12.08
CA ARG A 305 -18.02 -5.73 -11.92
C ARG A 305 -18.55 -6.78 -12.90
N ASP A 306 -17.93 -6.89 -14.07
CA ASP A 306 -18.24 -7.94 -15.06
C ASP A 306 -17.65 -9.32 -14.70
N GLY A 307 -16.94 -9.43 -13.58
CA GLY A 307 -16.28 -10.64 -13.11
C GLY A 307 -14.89 -10.86 -13.71
N SER A 308 -14.46 -10.07 -14.69
CA SER A 308 -13.12 -10.15 -15.27
C SER A 308 -12.06 -9.66 -14.27
N LEU A 309 -10.84 -10.17 -14.42
CA LEU A 309 -9.73 -9.87 -13.53
C LEU A 309 -8.73 -8.98 -14.25
N LEU A 310 -8.21 -7.98 -13.54
CA LEU A 310 -7.09 -7.17 -13.96
C LEU A 310 -5.88 -7.43 -13.06
N LEU A 311 -4.71 -7.46 -13.69
CA LEU A 311 -3.42 -7.33 -13.05
C LEU A 311 -2.67 -6.17 -13.69
N ALA A 312 -1.95 -5.39 -12.90
CA ALA A 312 -1.04 -4.36 -13.37
C ALA A 312 0.40 -4.76 -13.05
N ASP A 313 1.30 -4.55 -14.01
CA ASP A 313 2.74 -4.72 -13.78
C ASP A 313 3.47 -3.37 -13.59
N GLU A 314 4.71 -3.44 -13.09
CA GLU A 314 5.54 -2.26 -12.79
C GLU A 314 5.85 -1.39 -14.03
N SER A 315 5.79 -1.96 -15.24
CA SER A 315 5.97 -1.23 -16.50
C SER A 315 4.75 -0.41 -16.90
N GLY A 316 3.60 -0.63 -16.24
CA GLY A 316 2.35 0.05 -16.54
C GLY A 316 1.43 -0.70 -17.48
N ARG A 317 1.72 -1.96 -17.83
CA ARG A 317 0.80 -2.79 -18.61
C ARG A 317 -0.34 -3.26 -17.73
N LEU A 318 -1.53 -3.31 -18.32
CA LEU A 318 -2.70 -3.96 -17.75
C LEU A 318 -2.94 -5.28 -18.43
N LEU A 319 -3.08 -6.35 -17.64
CA LEU A 319 -3.39 -7.69 -18.09
C LEU A 319 -4.83 -8.02 -17.68
N ARG A 320 -5.64 -8.52 -18.61
CA ARG A 320 -7.02 -8.89 -18.35
C ARG A 320 -7.23 -10.39 -18.53
N SER A 321 -8.00 -10.98 -17.62
CA SER A 321 -8.52 -12.34 -17.71
C SER A 321 -10.05 -12.32 -17.68
N THR A 322 -10.67 -13.13 -18.55
CA THR A 322 -12.13 -13.32 -18.60
C THR A 322 -12.54 -14.76 -18.31
N ASP A 323 -11.58 -15.62 -17.96
CA ASP A 323 -11.77 -17.04 -17.70
C ASP A 323 -11.44 -17.43 -16.25
N GLY A 324 -11.66 -16.48 -15.33
CA GLY A 324 -11.43 -16.68 -13.90
C GLY A 324 -9.97 -16.73 -13.49
N GLY A 325 -9.07 -16.12 -14.28
CA GLY A 325 -7.63 -16.02 -13.98
C GLY A 325 -6.80 -17.18 -14.52
N GLN A 326 -7.32 -17.99 -15.45
CA GLN A 326 -6.55 -19.07 -16.06
C GLN A 326 -5.56 -18.52 -17.10
N HIS A 327 -6.02 -17.55 -17.91
CA HIS A 327 -5.18 -16.88 -18.89
C HIS A 327 -5.32 -15.38 -18.76
N PHE A 328 -4.20 -14.68 -18.96
CA PHE A 328 -4.14 -13.22 -18.96
C PHE A 328 -3.58 -12.73 -20.28
N ALA A 329 -4.11 -11.59 -20.70
CA ALA A 329 -3.71 -10.95 -21.93
C ALA A 329 -3.56 -9.44 -21.74
N ALA A 330 -2.52 -8.87 -22.35
CA ALA A 330 -2.28 -7.44 -22.26
C ALA A 330 -3.35 -6.64 -23.01
N LEU A 331 -3.86 -5.60 -22.35
CA LEU A 331 -4.68 -4.57 -22.97
C LEU A 331 -3.79 -3.63 -23.79
N ALA A 332 -4.33 -3.11 -24.90
CA ALA A 332 -3.64 -2.16 -25.77
C ALA A 332 -3.63 -0.72 -25.20
N VAL A 333 -3.31 -0.59 -23.92
CA VAL A 333 -3.24 0.68 -23.18
C VAL A 333 -2.00 0.73 -22.30
N GLN A 334 -1.43 1.91 -22.12
CA GLN A 334 -0.32 2.15 -21.20
C GLN A 334 -0.60 3.40 -20.35
N PRO A 335 -1.39 3.26 -19.27
CA PRO A 335 -1.81 4.37 -18.42
C PRO A 335 -0.68 5.05 -17.63
N GLY A 336 0.51 4.43 -17.58
CA GLY A 336 1.68 4.94 -16.88
C GLY A 336 2.37 3.87 -16.06
N THR A 337 3.62 4.15 -15.66
CA THR A 337 4.49 3.22 -14.91
C THR A 337 4.27 3.33 -13.40
N GLY A 338 4.64 2.27 -12.65
CA GLY A 338 4.59 2.29 -11.19
C GLY A 338 3.17 2.38 -10.64
N LEU A 339 2.27 1.57 -11.19
CA LEU A 339 0.87 1.49 -10.78
C LEU A 339 0.75 0.87 -9.38
N THR A 340 -0.10 1.44 -8.54
CA THR A 340 -0.26 1.06 -7.12
C THR A 340 -1.68 0.60 -6.79
N GLY A 341 -2.68 1.02 -7.57
CA GLY A 341 -4.08 0.72 -7.31
C GLY A 341 -4.95 0.83 -8.56
N ILE A 342 -6.09 0.14 -8.52
CA ILE A 342 -7.06 0.06 -9.62
C ILE A 342 -8.47 0.18 -9.03
N ALA A 343 -9.25 1.13 -9.54
CA ALA A 343 -10.68 1.27 -9.28
C ALA A 343 -11.46 1.35 -10.59
N GLU A 344 -12.62 0.70 -10.64
CA GLU A 344 -13.57 0.83 -11.74
C GLU A 344 -14.58 1.93 -11.40
N ALA A 345 -14.61 3.01 -12.17
CA ALA A 345 -15.50 4.16 -11.98
C ALA A 345 -16.95 3.84 -12.37
N ALA A 346 -17.90 4.70 -11.98
CA ALA A 346 -19.33 4.49 -12.26
C ALA A 346 -19.64 4.34 -13.75
N ASP A 347 -18.93 5.06 -14.61
CA ASP A 347 -19.06 5.03 -16.08
C ASP A 347 -18.31 3.85 -16.76
N GLY A 348 -17.71 2.95 -15.97
CA GLY A 348 -16.95 1.80 -16.46
C GLY A 348 -15.49 2.08 -16.79
N ALA A 349 -15.02 3.33 -16.62
CA ALA A 349 -13.62 3.65 -16.81
C ALA A 349 -12.75 3.03 -15.71
N LEU A 350 -11.49 2.74 -16.01
CA LEU A 350 -10.52 2.37 -14.99
C LEU A 350 -9.77 3.61 -14.53
N ILE A 351 -9.64 3.75 -13.22
CA ILE A 351 -8.85 4.77 -12.55
C ILE A 351 -7.69 4.08 -11.88
N LEU A 352 -6.48 4.51 -12.21
CA LEU A 352 -5.26 3.93 -11.67
C LEU A 352 -4.50 4.97 -10.86
N SER A 353 -4.06 4.57 -9.67
CA SER A 353 -3.09 5.32 -8.89
C SER A 353 -1.67 4.84 -9.21
N GLY A 354 -0.69 5.72 -9.11
CA GLY A 354 0.71 5.33 -9.27
C GLY A 354 1.71 6.43 -8.93
N ALA A 355 2.98 6.15 -9.25
CA ALA A 355 4.13 7.01 -8.92
C ALA A 355 4.06 8.43 -9.52
N ARG A 356 3.24 8.64 -10.55
CA ARG A 356 3.09 9.92 -11.26
C ARG A 356 1.69 10.53 -11.16
N GLY A 357 0.88 10.07 -10.21
CA GLY A 357 -0.48 10.57 -10.02
C GLY A 357 -1.56 9.56 -10.41
N LEU A 358 -2.69 10.11 -10.84
CA LEU A 358 -3.86 9.36 -11.28
C LEU A 358 -3.92 9.32 -12.80
N SER A 359 -4.31 8.18 -13.36
CA SER A 359 -4.59 8.03 -14.79
C SER A 359 -5.94 7.36 -14.99
N ARG A 360 -6.58 7.68 -16.12
CA ARG A 360 -7.90 7.18 -16.50
C ARG A 360 -7.81 6.45 -17.83
N VAL A 361 -8.36 5.24 -17.89
CA VAL A 361 -8.51 4.44 -19.11
C VAL A 361 -9.99 4.36 -19.45
N GLU A 362 -10.34 4.77 -20.67
CA GLU A 362 -11.73 4.78 -21.14
C GLU A 362 -12.33 3.37 -21.25
N PRO A 363 -13.63 3.19 -20.98
CA PRO A 363 -14.31 1.89 -21.04
C PRO A 363 -14.07 1.14 -22.36
N ASP A 364 -14.11 1.85 -23.49
CA ASP A 364 -13.91 1.26 -24.82
C ASP A 364 -12.53 0.61 -24.96
N ALA A 365 -11.50 1.21 -24.36
CA ALA A 365 -10.14 0.68 -24.38
C ALA A 365 -10.01 -0.57 -23.47
N VAL A 366 -10.79 -0.64 -22.40
CA VAL A 366 -10.88 -1.82 -21.51
C VAL A 366 -11.61 -2.98 -22.20
N ALA A 367 -12.65 -2.66 -22.98
CA ALA A 367 -13.45 -3.62 -23.73
C ALA A 367 -12.78 -4.09 -25.03
N SER A 368 -11.83 -3.32 -25.57
CA SER A 368 -11.15 -3.63 -26.82
C SER A 368 -10.37 -4.96 -26.72
N ARG A 369 -10.47 -5.79 -27.77
CA ARG A 369 -9.89 -7.14 -27.79
C ARG A 369 -8.36 -7.09 -27.71
N VAL A 370 -7.84 -7.98 -26.86
CA VAL A 370 -6.45 -8.43 -26.73
C VAL A 370 -5.71 -8.45 -28.07
N GLN A 371 -4.51 -7.86 -28.12
CA GLN A 371 -3.55 -8.16 -29.19
C GLN A 371 -3.02 -9.59 -28.97
N VAL A 372 -3.43 -10.52 -29.82
CA VAL A 372 -2.65 -11.74 -30.03
C VAL A 372 -1.43 -11.31 -30.83
N SER A 373 -0.25 -11.32 -30.21
CA SER A 373 1.02 -11.13 -30.91
C SER A 373 1.14 -12.24 -31.96
N GLY A 374 0.92 -11.87 -33.22
CA GLY A 374 1.08 -12.76 -34.36
C GLY A 374 2.52 -13.26 -34.43
N VAL A 375 2.68 -14.58 -34.40
CA VAL A 375 3.88 -15.26 -34.90
C VAL A 375 4.00 -14.88 -36.38
N GLN A 376 4.94 -14.00 -36.72
CA GLN A 376 5.40 -13.88 -38.09
C GLN A 376 6.23 -15.14 -38.38
N GLN A 377 5.72 -15.96 -39.31
CA GLN A 377 6.52 -16.97 -40.02
C GLN A 377 7.46 -16.30 -41.01
#